data_AF-A0A9E0U092-F1
#
_entry.id   AF-A0A9E0U092-F1
#
_cell.length_a   1.000
_cell.length_b   1.000
_cell.length_c   1.000
_cell.angle_alpha   90.00
_cell.angle_beta   90.00
_cell.angle_gamma   90.00
#
_symmetry.space_group_name_H-M   'P 1'
#
loop_
_entity.id
_entity.type
_entity.pdbx_description
1 polymer ?
#
loop_
_entity_poly.entity_id
_entity_poly.type
_entity_poly.pdbx_seq_one_letter_code
_entity_poly.pdbx_strand_id
1 'polypeptide(L)'
;MRVSPAEEGGLSLAYRLEGRPEGLCIPSPGRSGPADGLWEHTCFEAFVAADDGPAYREFNFSPSGQWAVYAFSDYRQRDHAFQPAAVPEIVLHPAAGGLELDVVLPPSLLPPAPPGSVLRLGLTAVVEAADGGKTYWALAHPGPRPDFHLRAAFLLPVAVPPPSP
;
A
#
# COMPACT_ATOMS: atom_id res chain seq x y z
N MET A 1 -6.32 6.33 7.20
CA MET A 1 -6.23 5.28 6.16
C MET A 1 -7.53 4.48 6.19
N ARG A 2 -8.09 4.13 5.02
CA ARG A 2 -9.32 3.32 4.90
C ARG A 2 -9.13 2.26 3.82
N VAL A 3 -9.86 1.16 3.95
CA VAL A 3 -9.98 0.12 2.93
C VAL A 3 -11.47 -0.23 2.74
N SER A 4 -11.86 -0.47 1.51
CA SER A 4 -13.17 -1.04 1.17
C SER A 4 -13.04 -1.99 -0.02
N PRO A 5 -13.98 -2.94 -0.18
CA PRO A 5 -14.08 -3.72 -1.42
C PRO A 5 -14.30 -2.80 -2.63
N ALA A 6 -13.75 -3.19 -3.78
CA ALA A 6 -14.02 -2.60 -5.09
C ALA A 6 -14.71 -3.63 -6.00
N GLU A 7 -15.01 -3.25 -7.24
CA GLU A 7 -15.63 -4.13 -8.24
C GLU A 7 -14.83 -5.42 -8.44
N GLU A 8 -15.54 -6.51 -8.77
CA GLU A 8 -14.98 -7.83 -9.10
C GLU A 8 -14.05 -8.46 -8.04
N GLY A 9 -14.11 -7.99 -6.79
CA GLY A 9 -13.26 -8.48 -5.71
C GLY A 9 -11.92 -7.72 -5.58
N GLY A 10 -11.80 -6.55 -6.20
CA GLY A 10 -10.68 -5.65 -6.00
C GLY A 10 -10.74 -4.94 -4.64
N LEU A 11 -9.77 -4.06 -4.40
CA LEU A 11 -9.72 -3.23 -3.19
C LEU A 11 -9.62 -1.75 -3.55
N SER A 12 -10.34 -0.92 -2.80
CA SER A 12 -10.15 0.53 -2.78
C SER A 12 -9.46 0.93 -1.47
N LEU A 13 -8.42 1.73 -1.56
CA LEU A 13 -7.64 2.25 -0.44
C LEU A 13 -7.69 3.77 -0.46
N ALA A 14 -7.85 4.39 0.71
CA ALA A 14 -7.80 5.85 0.84
C ALA A 14 -6.81 6.26 1.93
N TYR A 15 -5.87 7.13 1.56
CA TYR A 15 -4.90 7.75 2.46
C TYR A 15 -5.19 9.24 2.56
N ARG A 16 -5.02 9.78 3.76
CA ARG A 16 -5.09 11.21 4.02
C ARG A 16 -3.88 11.58 4.86
N LEU A 17 -3.07 12.49 4.34
CA LEU A 17 -1.94 13.07 5.02
C LEU A 17 -2.31 14.51 5.36
N GLU A 18 -2.34 14.81 6.66
CA GLU A 18 -2.55 16.16 7.17
C GLU A 18 -1.23 16.70 7.72
N GLY A 19 -0.91 17.93 7.36
CA GLY A 19 0.30 18.60 7.80
C GLY A 19 0.54 19.88 7.00
N ARG A 20 1.38 20.75 7.54
CA ARG A 20 1.81 21.95 6.82
C ARG A 20 2.61 21.54 5.58
N PRO A 21 2.15 21.80 4.34
CA PRO A 21 2.84 21.35 3.14
C PRO A 21 4.30 21.82 3.06
N GLU A 22 4.58 23.02 3.57
CA GLU A 22 5.94 23.58 3.64
C GLU A 22 6.90 22.80 4.54
N GLY A 23 6.38 21.99 5.47
CA GLY A 23 7.18 21.13 6.34
C GLY A 23 7.39 19.72 5.80
N LEU A 24 6.80 19.39 4.65
CA LEU A 24 6.78 18.04 4.09
C LEU A 24 7.50 17.99 2.73
N CYS A 25 8.34 16.98 2.54
CA CYS A 25 8.91 16.64 1.25
C CYS A 25 7.92 15.73 0.50
N ILE A 26 6.98 16.33 -0.22
CA ILE A 26 6.03 15.62 -1.07
C ILE A 26 6.62 15.49 -2.48
N PRO A 27 6.84 14.26 -3.01
CA PRO A 27 7.29 14.08 -4.38
C PRO A 27 6.39 14.80 -5.38
N SER A 28 6.98 15.62 -6.24
CA SER A 28 6.24 16.35 -7.28
C SER A 28 5.60 15.38 -8.28
N PRO A 29 4.37 15.68 -8.76
CA PRO A 29 3.74 14.94 -9.84
C PRO A 29 4.67 14.81 -11.06
N GLY A 30 4.80 13.58 -11.57
CA GLY A 30 5.65 13.27 -12.71
C GLY A 30 4.95 12.31 -13.67
N ARG A 31 5.75 11.58 -14.46
CA ARG A 31 5.22 10.51 -15.31
C ARG A 31 4.78 9.35 -14.40
N SER A 32 3.49 9.04 -14.41
CA SER A 32 2.97 7.86 -13.73
C SER A 32 3.53 6.58 -14.36
N GLY A 33 3.85 5.60 -13.51
CA GLY A 33 4.40 4.32 -13.93
C GLY A 33 5.18 3.59 -12.83
N PRO A 34 5.71 2.40 -13.13
CA PRO A 34 6.47 1.61 -12.19
C PRO A 34 7.81 2.28 -11.83
N ALA A 35 8.17 2.26 -10.54
CA ALA A 35 9.49 2.66 -10.05
C ALA A 35 9.81 1.98 -8.71
N ASP A 36 11.08 1.62 -8.49
CA ASP A 36 11.57 1.11 -7.21
C ASP A 36 12.05 2.27 -6.30
N GLY A 37 12.27 1.98 -5.01
CA GLY A 37 12.88 2.93 -4.07
C GLY A 37 11.94 4.04 -3.58
N LEU A 38 10.62 3.89 -3.76
CA LEU A 38 9.65 4.92 -3.40
C LEU A 38 9.64 5.23 -1.89
N TRP A 39 9.97 4.23 -1.05
CA TRP A 39 10.10 4.36 0.40
C TRP A 39 11.25 5.27 0.86
N GLU A 40 12.12 5.72 -0.04
CA GLU A 40 13.16 6.70 0.26
C GLU A 40 12.61 8.13 0.39
N HIS A 41 11.34 8.36 0.03
CA HIS A 41 10.64 9.63 0.12
C HIS A 41 9.24 9.46 0.73
N THR A 42 8.44 10.53 0.76
CA THR A 42 7.03 10.41 1.17
C THR A 42 6.27 9.48 0.22
N CYS A 43 5.79 8.35 0.74
CA CYS A 43 4.99 7.39 0.02
C CYS A 43 3.97 6.70 0.95
N PHE A 44 2.97 6.06 0.34
CA PHE A 44 1.96 5.26 1.02
C PHE A 44 2.11 3.82 0.59
N GLU A 45 1.89 2.88 1.50
CA GLU A 45 2.10 1.46 1.17
C GLU A 45 0.96 0.61 1.72
N ALA A 46 0.71 -0.50 1.03
CA ALA A 46 -0.19 -1.55 1.48
C ALA A 46 0.53 -2.90 1.42
N PHE A 47 0.37 -3.68 2.48
CA PHE A 47 0.83 -5.05 2.57
C PHE A 47 -0.39 -5.95 2.65
N VAL A 48 -0.61 -6.82 1.67
CA VAL A 48 -1.83 -7.63 1.54
C VAL A 48 -1.46 -9.10 1.51
N ALA A 49 -2.01 -9.88 2.44
CA ALA A 49 -1.84 -11.32 2.48
C ALA A 49 -3.17 -12.06 2.64
N ALA A 50 -3.27 -13.23 2.01
CA ALA A 50 -4.31 -14.19 2.36
C ALA A 50 -4.02 -14.82 3.73
N ASP A 51 -5.06 -15.35 4.39
CA ASP A 51 -4.93 -15.96 5.71
C ASP A 51 -4.23 -17.33 5.71
N ASP A 52 -4.07 -17.97 4.55
CA ASP A 52 -3.58 -19.34 4.39
C ASP A 52 -2.08 -19.47 4.07
N GLY A 53 -1.26 -18.49 4.47
CA GLY A 53 0.19 -18.62 4.32
C GLY A 53 1.01 -17.39 4.70
N PRO A 54 2.35 -17.49 4.58
CA PRO A 54 3.27 -16.40 4.85
C PRO A 54 3.42 -15.42 3.68
N ALA A 55 3.00 -15.80 2.47
CA ALA A 55 3.16 -14.99 1.27
C ALA A 55 2.28 -13.74 1.30
N TYR A 56 2.79 -12.64 0.74
CA TYR A 56 2.07 -11.38 0.66
C TYR A 56 2.46 -10.58 -0.59
N ARG A 57 1.65 -9.57 -0.89
CA ARG A 57 1.94 -8.51 -1.85
C ARG A 57 2.26 -7.23 -1.11
N GLU A 58 3.27 -6.52 -1.58
CA GLU A 58 3.57 -5.16 -1.16
C GLU A 58 3.26 -4.22 -2.31
N PHE A 59 2.62 -3.11 -1.98
CA PHE A 59 2.29 -2.04 -2.90
C PHE A 59 2.84 -0.74 -2.36
N ASN A 60 3.51 0.04 -3.20
CA ASN A 60 4.02 1.37 -2.85
C ASN A 60 3.38 2.39 -3.80
N PHE A 61 2.94 3.52 -3.27
CA PHE A 61 2.26 4.59 -4.00
C PHE A 61 2.90 5.93 -3.64
N SER A 62 3.55 6.55 -4.63
CA SER A 62 4.14 7.88 -4.47
C SER A 62 3.13 8.96 -4.89
N PRO A 63 3.07 10.11 -4.19
CA PRO A 63 2.38 11.31 -4.67
C PRO A 63 2.81 11.76 -6.08
N SER A 64 3.99 11.34 -6.57
CA SER A 64 4.42 11.61 -7.95
C SER A 64 3.60 10.89 -9.02
N GLY A 65 2.75 9.93 -8.63
CA GLY A 65 2.03 9.02 -9.53
C GLY A 65 2.81 7.75 -9.88
N GLN A 66 4.02 7.59 -9.34
CA GLN A 66 4.81 6.37 -9.45
C GLN A 66 4.34 5.32 -8.44
N TRP A 67 4.50 4.06 -8.81
CA TRP A 67 4.08 2.94 -7.96
C TRP A 67 5.03 1.75 -8.07
N ALA A 68 4.97 0.85 -7.09
CA ALA A 68 5.64 -0.43 -7.14
C ALA A 68 4.70 -1.54 -6.64
N VAL A 69 4.85 -2.73 -7.21
CA VAL A 69 4.16 -3.95 -6.73
C VAL A 69 5.18 -5.07 -6.62
N TYR A 70 5.28 -5.66 -5.43
CA TYR A 70 6.21 -6.75 -5.16
C TYR A 70 5.47 -7.97 -4.60
N ALA A 71 6.01 -9.14 -4.90
CA ALA A 71 5.60 -10.40 -4.32
C ALA A 71 6.65 -10.88 -3.33
N PHE A 72 6.18 -11.41 -2.20
CA PHE A 72 7.02 -12.04 -1.19
C PHE A 72 6.47 -13.43 -0.89
N SER A 73 7.36 -14.43 -0.83
CA SER A 73 7.00 -15.79 -0.41
C SER A 73 6.90 -15.92 1.11
N ASP A 74 7.65 -15.10 1.83
CA ASP A 74 7.69 -15.02 3.29
C ASP A 74 8.32 -13.66 3.71
N TYR A 75 8.51 -13.43 5.01
CA TYR A 75 9.13 -12.24 5.59
C TYR A 75 10.40 -11.81 4.83
N ARG A 76 10.31 -10.69 4.10
CA ARG A 76 11.39 -10.09 3.30
C ARG A 76 12.04 -11.04 2.27
N GLN A 77 11.40 -12.15 1.94
CA GLN A 77 11.82 -13.06 0.86
C GLN A 77 11.12 -12.67 -0.44
N ARG A 78 11.70 -11.71 -1.17
CA ARG A 78 11.13 -11.17 -2.41
C ARG A 78 11.23 -12.20 -3.55
N ASP A 79 10.13 -12.39 -4.27
CA ASP A 79 10.13 -13.07 -5.56
C ASP A 79 10.49 -12.05 -6.65
N HIS A 80 11.72 -12.15 -7.17
CA HIS A 80 12.23 -11.27 -8.20
C HIS A 80 11.75 -11.63 -9.62
N ALA A 81 11.14 -12.82 -9.80
CA ALA A 81 10.58 -13.23 -11.08
C ALA A 81 9.13 -12.75 -11.27
N PHE A 82 8.47 -12.34 -10.18
CA PHE A 82 7.11 -11.81 -10.23
C PHE A 82 7.02 -10.54 -11.08
N GLN A 83 5.99 -10.48 -11.92
CA GLN A 83 5.60 -9.30 -12.68
C GLN A 83 4.12 -9.02 -12.44
N PRO A 84 3.73 -7.78 -12.11
CA PRO A 84 2.33 -7.44 -11.92
C PRO A 84 1.55 -7.56 -13.23
N ALA A 85 0.40 -8.24 -13.19
CA ALA A 85 -0.43 -8.49 -14.37
C ALA A 85 -1.32 -7.30 -14.76
N ALA A 86 -1.36 -6.25 -13.94
CA ALA A 86 -2.13 -5.03 -14.15
C ALA A 86 -1.41 -3.84 -13.49
N VAL A 87 -2.04 -2.67 -13.54
CA VAL A 87 -1.55 -1.46 -12.88
C VAL A 87 -2.57 -1.01 -11.84
N PRO A 88 -2.13 -0.44 -10.70
CA PRO A 88 -3.05 0.23 -9.78
C PRO A 88 -3.57 1.53 -10.41
N GLU A 89 -4.82 1.87 -10.15
CA GLU A 89 -5.33 3.22 -10.42
C GLU A 89 -5.03 4.08 -9.20
N ILE A 90 -4.43 5.25 -9.42
CA ILE A 90 -4.00 6.16 -8.35
C ILE A 90 -4.48 7.56 -8.67
N VAL A 91 -5.25 8.16 -7.77
CA VAL A 91 -5.74 9.53 -7.89
C VAL A 91 -5.28 10.32 -6.68
N LEU A 92 -4.53 11.40 -6.94
CA LEU A 92 -4.08 12.33 -5.92
C LEU A 92 -5.01 13.55 -5.88
N HIS A 93 -5.52 13.85 -4.69
CA HIS A 93 -6.35 15.02 -4.43
C HIS A 93 -5.59 15.98 -3.50
N PRO A 94 -5.20 17.16 -3.99
CA PRO A 94 -4.68 18.22 -3.12
C PRO A 94 -5.76 18.62 -2.09
N ALA A 95 -5.37 18.73 -0.82
CA ALA A 95 -6.26 19.12 0.25
C ALA A 95 -5.70 20.34 1.00
N ALA A 96 -6.58 21.12 1.64
CA ALA A 96 -6.14 22.21 2.50
C ALA A 96 -5.32 21.64 3.67
N GLY A 97 -4.01 21.90 3.69
CA GLY A 97 -3.11 21.37 4.71
C GLY A 97 -2.70 19.91 4.48
N GLY A 98 -2.54 19.48 3.22
CA GLY A 98 -1.94 18.18 2.91
C GLY A 98 -2.43 17.59 1.59
N LEU A 99 -2.70 16.29 1.60
CA LEU A 99 -3.18 15.57 0.42
C LEU A 99 -4.04 14.35 0.80
N GLU A 100 -4.88 13.94 -0.14
CA GLU A 100 -5.59 12.67 -0.12
C GLU A 100 -5.14 11.85 -1.34
N LEU A 101 -5.00 10.54 -1.15
CA LEU A 101 -4.61 9.59 -2.19
C LEU A 101 -5.61 8.43 -2.20
N ASP A 102 -6.33 8.28 -3.30
CA ASP A 102 -7.20 7.16 -3.55
C ASP A 102 -6.52 6.17 -4.49
N VAL A 103 -6.61 4.89 -4.16
CA VAL A 103 -6.02 3.80 -4.93
C VAL A 103 -7.05 2.71 -5.17
N VAL A 104 -7.13 2.21 -6.40
CA VAL A 104 -7.89 1.00 -6.73
C VAL A 104 -6.92 -0.09 -7.18
N LEU A 105 -6.97 -1.23 -6.49
CA LEU A 105 -6.24 -2.45 -6.81
C LEU A 105 -7.20 -3.45 -7.46
N PRO A 106 -7.02 -3.78 -8.75
CA PRO A 106 -7.81 -4.85 -9.37
C PRO A 106 -7.49 -6.21 -8.73
N PRO A 107 -8.41 -7.18 -8.80
CA PRO A 107 -8.22 -8.52 -8.23
C PRO A 107 -6.94 -9.21 -8.71
N SER A 108 -6.53 -8.99 -9.96
CA SER A 108 -5.33 -9.56 -10.57
C SER A 108 -4.01 -9.10 -9.95
N LEU A 109 -4.02 -8.01 -9.16
CA LEU A 109 -2.86 -7.56 -8.38
C LEU A 109 -2.80 -8.18 -6.99
N LEU A 110 -3.92 -8.64 -6.45
CA LEU A 110 -4.02 -9.17 -5.09
C LEU A 110 -3.33 -10.54 -4.99
N PRO A 111 -2.87 -10.95 -3.79
CA PRO A 111 -2.45 -12.33 -3.60
C PRO A 111 -3.63 -13.28 -3.91
N PRO A 112 -3.37 -14.45 -4.52
CA PRO A 112 -4.41 -15.45 -4.72
C PRO A 112 -5.08 -15.78 -3.38
N ALA A 113 -6.40 -15.69 -3.35
CA ALA A 113 -7.18 -15.95 -2.15
C ALA A 113 -8.50 -16.64 -2.56
N PRO A 114 -8.85 -17.80 -1.97
CA PRO A 114 -10.10 -18.47 -2.30
C PRO A 114 -11.32 -17.57 -2.03
N PRO A 115 -12.38 -17.63 -2.83
CA PRO A 115 -13.62 -16.93 -2.53
C PRO A 115 -14.17 -17.31 -1.14
N GLY A 116 -14.66 -16.34 -0.38
CA GLY A 116 -15.09 -16.52 1.01
C GLY A 116 -13.97 -16.54 2.05
N SER A 117 -12.71 -16.43 1.63
CA SER A 117 -11.57 -16.23 2.54
C SER A 117 -11.44 -14.77 2.98
N VAL A 118 -10.39 -14.47 3.76
CA VAL A 118 -10.08 -13.14 4.26
C VAL A 118 -8.67 -12.74 3.82
N LEU A 119 -8.57 -11.53 3.28
CA LEU A 119 -7.30 -10.83 3.14
C LEU A 119 -7.02 -10.03 4.41
N ARG A 120 -5.77 -10.01 4.85
CA ARG A 120 -5.30 -9.17 5.94
C ARG A 120 -4.32 -8.13 5.43
N LEU A 121 -4.60 -6.87 5.76
CA LEU A 121 -3.86 -5.72 5.28
C LEU A 121 -3.10 -5.00 6.39
N GLY A 122 -1.87 -4.63 6.10
CA GLY A 122 -1.14 -3.56 6.77
C GLY A 122 -1.15 -2.32 5.88
N LEU A 123 -1.69 -1.20 6.37
CA LEU A 123 -1.60 0.09 5.68
C LEU A 123 -0.55 0.95 6.38
N THR A 124 0.35 1.55 5.59
CA THR A 124 1.50 2.28 6.11
C THR A 124 1.77 3.54 5.30
N ALA A 125 2.62 4.40 5.84
CA ALA A 125 3.18 5.55 5.14
C ALA A 125 4.58 5.85 5.65
N VAL A 126 5.46 6.21 4.72
CA VAL A 126 6.69 6.93 5.00
C VAL A 126 6.41 8.40 4.74
N VAL A 127 6.71 9.27 5.70
CA VAL A 127 6.55 10.72 5.54
C VAL A 127 7.89 11.39 5.79
N GLU A 128 8.40 12.05 4.77
CA GLU A 128 9.66 12.80 4.81
C GLU A 128 9.39 14.27 5.13
N ALA A 129 10.09 14.79 6.14
CA ALA A 129 10.05 16.18 6.54
C ALA A 129 11.09 17.01 5.78
N ALA A 130 10.88 18.32 5.72
CA ALA A 130 11.77 19.27 5.04
C ALA A 130 13.20 19.31 5.62
N ASP A 131 13.40 18.83 6.85
CA ASP A 131 14.72 18.71 7.48
C ASP A 131 15.45 17.39 7.13
N GLY A 132 14.85 16.55 6.28
CA GLY A 132 15.36 15.24 5.87
C GLY A 132 15.00 14.10 6.83
N GLY A 133 14.32 14.39 7.94
CA GLY A 133 13.80 13.38 8.86
C GLY A 133 12.68 12.55 8.23
N LYS A 134 12.59 11.27 8.60
CA LYS A 134 11.50 10.38 8.18
C LYS A 134 10.70 9.90 9.37
N THR A 135 9.38 9.89 9.21
CA THR A 135 8.45 9.29 10.16
C THR A 135 7.73 8.13 9.50
N TYR A 136 7.43 7.10 10.30
CA TYR A 136 6.92 5.82 9.82
C TYR A 136 5.58 5.54 10.49
N TRP A 137 4.52 5.52 9.69
CA TRP A 137 3.15 5.37 10.15
C TRP A 137 2.63 4.01 9.73
N ALA A 138 2.00 3.30 10.66
CA ALA A 138 1.39 2.01 10.43
C ALA A 138 0.23 1.82 11.39
N LEU A 139 -0.63 0.84 11.11
CA LEU A 139 -1.68 0.41 12.04
C LEU A 139 -1.11 -0.10 13.36
N ALA A 140 0.07 -0.74 13.32
CA ALA A 140 0.84 -1.16 14.47
C ALA A 140 2.33 -1.30 14.10
N HIS A 141 3.20 -1.08 15.09
CA HIS A 141 4.64 -1.37 15.02
C HIS A 141 4.97 -2.51 16.00
N PRO A 142 4.87 -3.78 15.57
CA PRO A 142 5.01 -4.93 16.47
C PRO A 142 6.47 -5.19 16.90
N GLY A 143 7.44 -4.66 16.15
CA GLY A 143 8.86 -4.76 16.47
C GLY A 143 9.39 -3.53 17.23
N PRO A 144 10.65 -3.58 17.72
CA PRO A 144 11.30 -2.47 18.41
C PRO A 144 11.67 -1.31 17.47
N ARG A 145 11.58 -1.52 16.15
CA ARG A 145 11.80 -0.53 15.10
C ARG A 145 10.70 -0.66 14.05
N PRO A 146 10.41 0.40 13.28
CA PRO A 146 9.48 0.30 12.15
C PRO A 146 9.91 -0.80 11.18
N ASP A 147 9.06 -1.81 11.04
CA ASP A 147 9.21 -2.89 10.06
C ASP A 147 7.83 -3.31 9.56
N PHE A 148 7.45 -2.75 8.41
CA PHE A 148 6.13 -2.95 7.82
C PHE A 148 5.91 -4.36 7.27
N HIS A 149 6.96 -5.17 7.13
CA HIS A 149 6.88 -6.54 6.62
C HIS A 149 6.48 -7.56 7.68
N LEU A 150 6.39 -7.15 8.96
CA LEU A 150 5.99 -8.06 10.03
C LEU A 150 4.49 -8.37 9.88
N ARG A 151 4.17 -9.64 9.60
CA ARG A 151 2.78 -10.13 9.43
C ARG A 151 1.84 -9.72 10.56
N ALA A 152 2.36 -9.60 11.78
CA ALA A 152 1.61 -9.14 12.96
C ALA A 152 1.07 -7.70 12.83
N ALA A 153 1.57 -6.89 11.90
CA ALA A 153 1.07 -5.55 11.60
C ALA A 153 -0.12 -5.55 10.61
N PHE A 154 -0.48 -6.71 10.03
CA PHE A 154 -1.50 -6.79 8.98
C PHE A 154 -2.87 -7.00 9.63
N LEU A 155 -3.39 -5.93 10.23
CA LEU A 155 -4.48 -5.98 11.18
C LEU A 155 -5.88 -5.80 10.57
N LEU A 156 -5.99 -5.29 9.34
CA LEU A 156 -7.29 -5.02 8.72
C LEU A 156 -7.78 -6.24 7.92
N PRO A 157 -8.84 -6.94 8.36
CA PRO A 157 -9.45 -8.01 7.58
C PRO A 157 -10.37 -7.43 6.49
N VAL A 158 -10.33 -8.01 5.30
CA VAL A 158 -11.26 -7.75 4.21
C VAL A 158 -11.72 -9.08 3.65
N ALA A 159 -13.03 -9.30 3.61
CA ALA A 159 -13.60 -10.53 3.05
C ALA A 159 -13.41 -10.55 1.53
N VAL A 160 -12.98 -11.68 1.00
CA VAL A 160 -12.99 -11.96 -0.44
C VAL A 160 -14.41 -12.39 -0.78
N PRO A 161 -15.14 -11.64 -1.62
CA PRO A 161 -16.52 -11.99 -1.94
C PRO A 161 -16.60 -13.37 -2.61
N PRO A 162 -17.68 -14.14 -2.40
CA PRO A 162 -17.94 -15.34 -3.19
C PRO A 162 -18.12 -14.95 -4.67
N PRO A 163 -17.91 -15.89 -5.61
CA PRO A 163 -18.26 -15.63 -7.01
C PRO A 163 -19.74 -15.25 -7.10
N SER A 164 -20.06 -14.28 -7.96
CA SER A 164 -21.45 -13.98 -8.31
C SER A 164 -22.12 -15.24 -8.90
N PRO A 165 -23.40 -15.50 -8.58
CA PRO A 165 -24.15 -16.65 -9.07
C PRO A 165 -24.37 -16.63 -10.59
#